data_AF-A0A2E6MGI7-F1
#
_entry.id   AF-A0A2E6MGI7-F1
#
_cell.length_a   1.000
_cell.length_b   1.000
_cell.length_c   1.000
_cell.angle_alpha   90.00
_cell.angle_beta   90.00
_cell.angle_gamma   90.00
#
_symmetry.space_group_name_H-M   'P 1'
#
loop_
_entity.id
_entity.type
_entity.pdbx_description
1 polymer ?
#
loop_
_entity_poly.entity_id
_entity_poly.type
_entity_poly.pdbx_seq_one_letter_code
_entity_poly.pdbx_strand_id
1 'polypeptide(L)'
;MGIPNPDKASMELWKQIEPNAKKNNVKIEFFKMNPTEHKIFMLLEADNYVDIEKTIGQCKKTGVFSITPVIDWSVGSKLNE
;
A
#
# COMPACT_ATOMS: atom_id res chain seq x y z
N MET A 1 -4.80 29.45 -5.58
CA MET A 1 -4.60 27.98 -5.56
C MET A 1 -3.42 27.71 -4.65
N GLY A 2 -3.67 27.20 -3.45
CA GLY A 2 -2.60 26.90 -2.50
C GLY A 2 -1.86 25.66 -2.97
N ILE A 3 -0.54 25.73 -3.02
CA ILE A 3 0.35 24.56 -3.16
C ILE A 3 -0.16 23.50 -2.17
N PRO A 4 -0.39 22.24 -2.58
CA PRO A 4 -0.77 21.19 -1.64
C PRO A 4 0.33 21.14 -0.59
N ASN A 5 0.03 21.65 0.61
CA ASN A 5 0.94 21.55 1.72
C ASN A 5 1.10 20.04 1.93
N PRO A 6 2.30 19.46 1.84
CA PRO A 6 2.52 18.07 2.19
C PRO A 6 2.24 17.97 3.69
N ASP A 7 0.97 17.75 4.02
CA ASP A 7 0.47 17.81 5.37
C ASP A 7 1.31 16.83 6.18
N LYS A 8 2.09 17.35 7.14
CA LYS A 8 3.04 16.54 7.92
C LYS A 8 2.33 15.34 8.52
N ALA A 9 1.06 15.51 8.91
CA ALA A 9 0.21 14.44 9.40
C ALA A 9 -0.01 13.32 8.36
N SER A 10 -0.21 13.66 7.10
CA SER A 10 -0.33 12.68 6.01
C SER A 10 0.99 11.93 5.79
N MET A 11 2.13 12.62 5.80
CA MET A 11 3.45 11.98 5.68
C MET A 11 3.77 11.04 6.84
N GLU A 12 3.38 11.39 8.07
CA GLU A 12 3.53 10.49 9.22
C GLU A 12 2.73 9.19 9.05
N LEU A 13 1.53 9.23 8.46
CA LEU A 13 0.75 8.02 8.16
C LEU A 13 1.45 7.09 7.16
N TRP A 14 2.15 7.66 6.18
CA TRP A 14 2.92 6.89 5.19
C TRP A 14 4.17 6.24 5.78
N LYS A 15 4.84 6.91 6.74
CA LYS A 15 5.98 6.34 7.47
C LYS A 15 5.61 5.10 8.29
N GLN A 16 4.33 4.95 8.64
CA GLN A 16 3.85 3.80 9.40
C GLN A 16 3.68 2.53 8.54
N ILE A 17 3.89 2.58 7.22
CA ILE A 17 3.75 1.38 6.36
C ILE A 17 4.80 0.32 6.70
N GLU A 18 6.08 0.69 6.81
CA GLU A 18 7.16 -0.25 7.15
C GLU A 18 6.94 -0.94 8.51
N PRO A 19 6.68 -0.22 9.62
CA PRO A 19 6.44 -0.88 10.90
C PRO A 19 5.16 -1.73 10.89
N ASN A 20 4.11 -1.30 10.18
CA ASN A 20 2.90 -2.11 10.06
C ASN A 20 3.15 -3.38 9.25
N ALA A 21 3.92 -3.29 8.15
CA ALA A 21 4.22 -4.45 7.32
C ALA A 21 4.96 -5.51 8.14
N LYS A 22 5.97 -5.08 8.93
CA LYS A 22 6.68 -5.97 9.86
C LYS A 22 5.74 -6.59 10.91
N LYS A 23 4.80 -5.80 11.45
CA LYS A 23 3.84 -6.28 12.46
C LYS A 23 2.82 -7.28 11.89
N ASN A 24 2.45 -7.12 10.63
CA ASN A 24 1.39 -7.90 9.97
C ASN A 24 1.95 -9.01 9.07
N ASN A 25 3.24 -9.34 9.15
CA ASN A 25 3.91 -10.33 8.28
C ASN A 25 3.74 -10.05 6.77
N VAL A 26 3.76 -8.77 6.39
CA VAL A 26 3.73 -8.33 4.99
C VAL A 26 5.15 -8.02 4.54
N LYS A 27 5.53 -8.58 3.39
CA LYS A 27 6.79 -8.27 2.71
C LYS A 27 6.58 -7.08 1.78
N ILE A 28 7.45 -6.08 1.88
CA ILE A 28 7.49 -4.95 0.96
C ILE A 28 8.58 -5.23 -0.07
N GLU A 29 8.19 -5.56 -1.31
CA GLU A 29 9.12 -5.75 -2.42
C GLU A 29 9.53 -4.42 -3.03
N PHE A 30 8.60 -3.47 -3.08
CA PHE A 30 8.85 -2.15 -3.64
C PHE A 30 7.96 -1.12 -2.96
N PHE A 31 8.54 0.02 -2.58
CA PHE A 31 7.79 1.17 -2.10
C PHE A 31 8.42 2.46 -2.61
N LYS A 32 7.68 3.20 -3.43
CA LYS A 32 8.10 4.51 -3.96
C LYS A 32 6.96 5.50 -3.88
N MET A 33 7.25 6.68 -3.32
CA MET A 33 6.31 7.78 -3.19
C MET A 33 6.87 9.03 -3.86
N ASN A 34 6.04 9.67 -4.68
CA ASN A 34 6.26 11.03 -5.16
C ASN A 34 5.10 11.91 -4.65
N PRO A 35 5.31 12.63 -3.53
CA PRO A 35 4.25 13.45 -2.94
C PRO A 35 3.90 14.67 -3.81
N THR A 36 4.85 15.18 -4.60
CA THR A 36 4.65 16.31 -5.52
C THR A 36 3.73 15.95 -6.68
N GLU A 37 3.84 14.72 -7.19
CA GLU A 37 3.00 14.24 -8.30
C GLU A 37 1.77 13.45 -7.82
N HIS A 38 1.58 13.30 -6.51
CA HIS A 38 0.53 12.46 -5.93
C HIS A 38 0.55 11.00 -6.45
N LYS A 39 1.75 10.46 -6.71
CA LYS A 39 1.95 9.09 -7.22
C LYS A 39 2.59 8.20 -6.18
N ILE A 40 2.03 7.02 -5.98
CA ILE A 40 2.51 6.04 -5.00
C ILE A 40 2.49 4.67 -5.66
N PHE A 41 3.63 3.98 -5.61
CA PHE A 41 3.79 2.62 -6.10
C PHE A 41 4.21 1.73 -4.94
N MET A 42 3.44 0.68 -4.71
CA MET A 42 3.68 -0.31 -3.67
C MET A 42 3.54 -1.70 -4.27
N LEU A 43 4.52 -2.56 -4.05
CA LEU A 43 4.42 -4.00 -4.27
C LEU A 43 4.56 -4.67 -2.91
N LEU A 44 3.47 -5.33 -2.50
CA LEU A 44 3.33 -5.96 -1.20
C LEU A 44 2.96 -7.42 -1.40
N GLU A 45 3.58 -8.30 -0.61
CA GLU A 45 3.33 -9.73 -0.62
C GLU A 45 2.95 -10.19 0.79
N ALA A 46 1.87 -10.96 0.89
CA ALA A 46 1.39 -11.53 2.14
C ALA A 46 0.52 -12.75 1.85
N ASP A 47 0.47 -13.68 2.79
CA ASP A 47 -0.38 -14.88 2.68
C ASP A 47 -1.88 -14.55 2.65
N ASN A 48 -2.27 -13.41 3.23
CA ASN A 48 -3.66 -13.01 3.35
C ASN A 48 -3.86 -11.51 3.03
N TYR A 49 -4.87 -11.21 2.20
CA TYR A 49 -5.20 -9.86 1.79
C TYR A 49 -5.56 -8.94 2.99
N VAL A 50 -6.14 -9.50 4.05
CA VAL A 50 -6.47 -8.75 5.27
C VAL A 50 -5.24 -8.09 5.90
N ASP A 51 -4.06 -8.72 5.79
CA ASP A 51 -2.83 -8.17 6.36
C ASP A 51 -2.23 -7.05 5.51
N ILE A 52 -2.47 -7.08 4.19
CA ILE A 52 -2.26 -5.93 3.30
C ILE A 52 -3.15 -4.76 3.76
N GLU A 53 -4.45 -4.99 3.98
CA GLU A 53 -5.37 -3.93 4.41
C GLU A 53 -4.99 -3.32 5.75
N LYS A 54 -4.59 -4.13 6.74
CA LYS A 54 -4.09 -3.63 8.02
C LYS A 54 -2.80 -2.82 7.87
N THR A 55 -1.99 -3.13 6.87
CA THR A 55 -0.70 -2.47 6.63
C THR A 55 -0.87 -1.07 6.06
N ILE A 56 -1.73 -0.91 5.06
CA ILE A 56 -1.92 0.37 4.34
C ILE A 56 -3.23 1.09 4.70
N GLY A 57 -4.09 0.50 5.53
CA GLY A 57 -5.44 0.99 5.80
C GLY A 57 -5.49 2.41 6.38
N GLN A 58 -4.51 2.78 7.19
CA GLN A 58 -4.38 4.14 7.73
C GLN A 58 -4.16 5.20 6.66
N CYS A 59 -3.55 4.83 5.52
CA CYS A 59 -3.28 5.74 4.41
C CYS A 59 -4.56 6.15 3.70
N LYS A 60 -5.66 5.37 3.79
CA LYS A 60 -6.99 5.74 3.27
C LYS A 60 -7.53 7.08 3.81
N LYS A 61 -6.99 7.57 4.93
CA LYS A 61 -7.29 8.91 5.47
C LYS A 61 -6.69 10.06 4.67
N THR A 62 -5.70 9.77 3.82
CA THR A 62 -4.96 10.77 3.03
C THR A 62 -5.53 10.98 1.62
N GLY A 63 -6.53 10.18 1.22
CA GLY A 63 -7.17 10.29 -0.09
C GLY A 63 -7.89 9.01 -0.52
N VAL A 64 -8.44 9.02 -1.74
CA VAL A 64 -9.00 7.82 -2.37
C VAL A 64 -7.86 7.02 -2.99
N PHE A 65 -7.82 5.72 -2.71
CA PHE A 65 -6.85 4.78 -3.28
C PHE A 65 -7.56 3.78 -4.17
N SER A 66 -6.96 3.50 -5.32
CA SER A 66 -7.24 2.26 -6.05
C SER A 66 -6.15 1.25 -5.70
N ILE A 67 -6.56 0.10 -5.17
CA ILE A 67 -5.66 -1.02 -4.91
C ILE A 67 -5.95 -2.05 -5.99
N THR A 68 -4.96 -2.33 -6.84
CA THR A 68 -5.06 -3.39 -7.83
C THR A 68 -4.32 -4.61 -7.28
N PRO A 69 -5.03 -5.67 -6.84
CA PRO A 69 -4.35 -6.90 -6.45
C PRO A 69 -3.66 -7.50 -7.68
N VAL A 70 -2.40 -7.86 -7.54
CA VAL A 70 -1.68 -8.63 -8.55
C VAL A 70 -1.91 -10.10 -8.23
N ILE A 71 -2.73 -10.75 -9.04
CA ILE A 71 -2.92 -12.20 -8.96
C ILE A 71 -1.89 -12.82 -9.90
N ASP A 72 -1.03 -13.69 -9.38
CA ASP A 72 -0.20 -14.52 -10.25
C ASP A 72 -1.11 -15.47 -11.03
N TRP A 73 -1.22 -15.25 -12.33
CA TRP A 73 -2.08 -16.05 -13.21
C TRP A 73 -1.61 -17.51 -13.33
N SER A 74 -0.34 -17.79 -13.01
CA SER A 74 0.16 -19.17 -12.90
C SER A 74 -0.47 -19.93 -11.73
N VAL A 75 -0.91 -19.22 -10.68
CA VAL A 75 -1.65 -19.77 -9.53
C VAL A 75 -3.15 -19.82 -9.82
N GLY A 76 -3.69 -18.80 -10.52
CA GLY A 76 -5.12 -18.74 -10.88
C GLY A 76 -5.61 -19.87 -11.79
N SER A 77 -4.73 -20.44 -12.61
CA SER A 77 -5.06 -21.61 -13.45
C SER A 77 -5.29 -22.91 -12.65
N LYS A 78 -4.70 -23.05 -11.46
CA LYS A 78 -4.85 -24.23 -10.58
C LYS A 78 -6.15 -24.25 -9.76
N LEU A 79 -6.91 -23.16 -9.76
CA LEU A 79 -8.18 -23.05 -9.04
C LEU A 79 -9.39 -23.45 -9.91
N ASN A 80 -9.16 -23.75 -11.19
CA ASN A 80 -10.17 -24.17 -12.17
C ASN A 80 -9.97 -25.62 -12.67
N GLU A 81 -9.11 -26.41 -12.00
CA GLU A 81 -8.97 -27.87 -12.16
C GLU A 81 -9.55 -28.58 -10.92
#